data_AF-A0A1B9GV70-F1
#
_entry.id   AF-A0A1B9GV70-F1
#
_cell.length_a   1.000
_cell.length_b   1.000
_cell.length_c   1.000
_cell.angle_alpha   90.00
_cell.angle_beta   90.00
_cell.angle_gamma   90.00
#
_symmetry.space_group_name_H-M   'P 1'
#
loop_
_entity.id
_entity.type
_entity.pdbx_description
1 polymer ?
#
loop_
_entity_poly.entity_id
_entity_poly.type
_entity_poly.pdbx_seq_one_letter_code
_entity_poly.pdbx_strand_id
1 'polypeptide(L)' 'MSYNIAGRAIKNEYLVLGTIAATVGIAVSSMGGDKKASSTSAPVPVKEDKSITGETPEEEDL' A
#
# COMPACT_ATOMS: atom_id res chain seq x y z
N MET A 1 -4.45 35.15 13.02
CA MET A 1 -2.96 35.10 13.03
C MET A 1 -2.47 34.90 11.60
N SER A 2 -1.32 35.45 11.19
CA SER A 2 -0.77 35.24 9.84
C SER A 2 0.65 34.69 9.91
N TYR A 3 1.01 33.84 8.95
CA TYR A 3 2.32 33.21 8.81
C TYR A 3 2.99 33.68 7.52
N ASN A 4 4.30 33.92 7.57
CA ASN A 4 5.07 34.25 6.37
C ASN A 4 5.46 32.96 5.64
N ILE A 5 4.89 32.75 4.46
CA ILE A 5 5.17 31.61 3.59
C ILE A 5 5.73 32.18 2.28
N ALA A 6 6.92 31.74 1.88
CA ALA A 6 7.61 32.22 0.67
C ALA A 6 7.67 33.77 0.57
N GLY A 7 7.94 34.44 1.69
CA GLY A 7 8.03 35.90 1.76
C GLY A 7 6.69 36.65 1.72
N ARG A 8 5.54 35.95 1.80
CA ARG A 8 4.21 36.55 1.86
C ARG A 8 3.48 36.19 3.15
N ALA A 9 2.85 37.17 3.77
CA ALA A 9 1.98 36.95 4.92
C ALA A 9 0.66 36.30 4.46
N ILE A 10 0.45 35.05 4.85
CA ILE A 10 -0.77 34.29 4.60
C ILE A 10 -1.55 34.18 5.91
N LYS A 11 -2.84 34.47 5.86
CA LYS A 11 -3.72 34.35 7.03
C LYS A 11 -3.93 32.87 7.36
N ASN A 12 -3.98 32.54 8.65
CA ASN A 12 -4.12 31.16 9.09
C ASN A 12 -5.36 30.48 8.50
N GLU A 13 -6.46 31.23 8.31
CA GLU A 13 -7.69 30.72 7.73
C GLU A 13 -7.46 30.21 6.28
N TYR A 14 -6.65 30.92 5.48
CA TYR A 14 -6.33 30.51 4.11
C TYR A 14 -5.29 29.40 4.05
N LEU A 15 -4.34 29.40 4.99
CA LEU A 15 -3.36 28.32 5.11
C LEU A 15 -4.09 27.00 5.33
N VAL A 16 -4.99 26.95 6.32
CA VAL A 16 -5.76 25.75 6.65
C VAL A 16 -6.61 25.29 5.46
N LEU A 17 -7.32 26.21 4.79
CA LEU A 17 -8.13 25.87 3.63
C LEU A 17 -7.28 25.35 2.46
N GLY A 18 -6.13 25.97 2.19
CA GLY A 18 -5.19 25.54 1.17
C GLY A 18 -4.62 24.16 1.46
N THR A 19 -4.28 23.87 2.72
CA THR A 19 -3.81 22.55 3.15
C THR A 19 -4.89 21.49 2.94
N ILE A 20 -6.13 21.73 3.38
CA ILE A 20 -7.23 20.77 3.20
C ILE A 20 -7.47 20.50 1.71
N ALA A 21 -7.54 21.54 0.89
CA ALA A 21 -7.74 21.41 -0.55
C ALA A 21 -6.59 20.63 -1.22
N ALA A 22 -5.34 20.92 -0.85
CA ALA A 22 -4.17 20.20 -1.36
C ALA A 22 -4.18 18.73 -0.95
N THR A 23 -4.46 18.43 0.32
CA THR A 23 -4.54 17.05 0.82
C THR A 23 -5.62 16.25 0.11
N VAL A 24 -6.82 16.82 -0.07
CA VAL A 24 -7.90 16.17 -0.81
C VAL A 24 -7.51 15.96 -2.28
N GLY A 25 -6.92 16.97 -2.92
CA GLY A 25 -6.44 16.86 -4.29
C GLY A 25 -5.41 15.75 -4.47
N ILE A 26 -4.44 15.64 -3.56
CA ILE A 26 -3.44 14.57 -3.56
C ILE A 26 -4.11 13.21 -3.35
N ALA A 27 -5.00 13.09 -2.36
CA ALA A 27 -5.71 11.84 -2.09
C ALA A 27 -6.52 11.37 -3.31
N VAL A 28 -7.28 12.25 -3.95
CA VAL A 28 -8.06 11.90 -5.15
C VAL A 28 -7.14 11.54 -6.32
N SER A 29 -6.06 12.30 -6.55
CA SER A 29 -5.11 12.01 -7.62
C SER A 29 -4.36 10.69 -7.44
N SER A 30 -4.07 10.30 -6.19
CA SER A 30 -3.39 9.04 -5.87
C SER A 30 -4.33 7.83 -5.91
N MET A 31 -5.63 8.04 -5.72
CA MET A 31 -6.65 6.98 -5.82
C MET A 31 -7.22 6.82 -7.24
N GLY A 32 -7.04 7.80 -8.12
CA GLY A 32 -7.62 7.85 -9.48
C GLY A 32 -6.91 7.00 -10.54
N GLY A 33 -6.00 6.10 -10.17
CA GLY A 33 -5.37 5.16 -11.11
C GLY A 33 -6.22 3.90 -11.31
N ASP A 34 -6.43 3.49 -12.56
CA ASP A 34 -6.96 2.17 -12.86
C ASP A 34 -6.11 1.11 -12.16
N LYS A 35 -6.75 0.19 -11.41
CA LYS A 35 -6.11 -1.06 -10.93
C LYS A 35 -5.69 -2.00 -12.08
N LYS A 36 -5.55 -1.49 -13.31
CA LYS A 36 -5.12 -2.18 -14.52
C LYS A 36 -3.60 -2.07 -14.73
N ALA A 37 -2.82 -1.83 -13.68
CA ALA A 37 -1.36 -1.94 -13.71
C ALA A 37 -0.77 -2.62 -12.47
N SER A 38 -1.60 -3.19 -11.59
CA SER A 38 -1.16 -4.30 -10.73
C SER A 38 -1.57 -5.60 -11.43
N SER A 39 -1.00 -5.80 -12.61
CA SER A 39 -0.97 -7.11 -13.24
C SER A 39 -0.10 -8.01 -12.37
N THR A 40 -0.75 -8.70 -11.43
CA THR A 40 -0.42 -10.07 -11.03
C THR A 40 1.07 -10.32 -10.79
N SER A 41 1.58 -9.84 -9.67
CA SER A 41 2.54 -10.67 -8.93
C SER A 41 1.72 -11.60 -8.03
N ALA A 42 0.92 -12.46 -8.65
CA ALA A 42 0.52 -13.67 -7.94
C ALA A 42 1.82 -14.43 -7.64
N PRO A 43 2.00 -14.96 -6.40
CA PRO A 43 3.10 -15.85 -6.12
C PRO A 43 3.11 -16.97 -7.17
N VAL A 44 4.30 -17.38 -7.62
CA VAL A 44 4.44 -18.52 -8.53
C VAL A 44 3.75 -19.74 -7.86
N PRO A 45 2.78 -20.39 -8.52
CA PRO A 45 2.15 -21.57 -7.93
C PRO A 45 3.21 -22.66 -7.74
N VAL A 46 3.35 -23.12 -6.51
CA VAL A 46 4.21 -24.25 -6.16
C VAL A 46 3.68 -25.48 -6.90
N LYS A 47 4.50 -26.10 -7.74
CA LYS A 47 4.09 -27.23 -8.59
C LYS A 47 4.08 -28.59 -7.91
N GLU A 48 4.41 -28.68 -6.63
CA GLU A 48 4.54 -29.98 -5.97
C GLU A 48 3.98 -29.92 -4.56
N ASP A 49 2.68 -30.23 -4.44
CA ASP A 49 2.14 -30.78 -3.21
C ASP A 49 2.72 -32.19 -3.06
N LYS A 50 3.87 -32.30 -2.39
CA LYS A 50 4.25 -33.59 -1.84
C LYS A 50 3.31 -33.83 -0.65
N SER A 51 2.26 -34.61 -0.88
CA SER A 51 1.46 -35.16 0.20
C SER A 51 2.42 -35.83 1.18
N ILE A 52 2.53 -35.28 2.39
CA ILE A 52 3.03 -36.05 3.53
C ILE A 52 1.92 -37.05 3.83
N THR A 53 2.00 -38.21 3.17
CA THR A 53 1.39 -39.43 3.69
C THR A 53 2.13 -39.71 4.98
N GLY A 54 1.46 -39.55 6.12
CA GLY A 54 2.01 -39.68 7.47
C GLY A 54 2.41 -41.11 7.82
N GLU A 55 3.20 -41.75 6.97
CA GLU A 55 3.84 -43.02 7.25
C GLU A 55 5.27 -42.71 7.71
N THR A 56 5.42 -42.62 9.03
CA THR A 56 6.71 -42.78 9.69
C THR A 56 7.24 -44.17 9.30
N PRO A 57 8.46 -44.33 8.78
CA PRO A 57 9.14 -45.61 8.82
C PRO A 57 9.53 -45.84 10.29
N GLU A 58 8.55 -46.27 11.09
CA GLU A 58 8.79 -46.89 12.38
C GLU A 58 9.56 -48.19 12.09
N GLU A 59 10.83 -48.21 12.46
CA GLU A 59 11.56 -49.36 13.01
C GLU A 59 11.07 -50.75 12.56
N GLU A 60 11.67 -51.31 11.50
CA GLU A 60 11.81 -52.77 11.34
C GLU A 60 13.29 -53.14 11.53
N ASP A 61 13.63 -53.31 12.81
CA ASP A 61 14.45 -54.36 13.40
C ASP A 61 15.12 -55.34 12.41
N LEU A 62 16.44 -55.15 12.15
CA LEU A 62 17.52 -56.17 12.04
C LEU A 62 18.86 -55.57 11.59
#